data_AF-A0A8T7JXU4-F1
#
_entry.id   AF-A0A8T7JXU4-F1
#
_cell.length_a   1.000
_cell.length_b   1.000
_cell.length_c   1.000
_cell.angle_alpha   90.00
_cell.angle_beta   90.00
_cell.angle_gamma   90.00
#
_symmetry.space_group_name_H-M   'P 1'
#
loop_
_entity.id
_entity.type
_entity.pdbx_description
1 polymer ?
#
loop_
_entity_poly.entity_id
_entity_poly.type
_entity_poly.pdbx_seq_one_letter_code
_entity_poly.pdbx_strand_id
1 'polypeptide(L)'
;MKKGLIAYLLLLALLAAACNFGGVGLERNADGSLNINITLSESQVNDLVSQALISAESSGRSVRVQNASVDLQPGQMVISGEYEQQNGTGNFVQGSITLAVAMVDGRVNVSVTQANIGGMEANDARLTEIAERINDALGARAQQGSSGDVRITNVTISANDLTLVINVPAGQ
;
A
#
# COMPACT_ATOMS: atom_id res chain seq x y z
N MET A 1 22.97 -29.16 32.72
CA MET A 1 22.43 -29.06 31.35
C MET A 1 21.06 -28.38 31.24
N LYS A 2 20.23 -28.27 32.30
CA LYS A 2 18.90 -27.63 32.22
C LYS A 2 18.86 -26.09 32.30
N LYS A 3 19.92 -25.43 32.78
CA LYS A 3 19.97 -23.97 32.94
C LYS A 3 20.13 -23.19 31.62
N GLY A 4 20.71 -23.81 30.59
CA GLY A 4 20.86 -23.18 29.26
C GLY A 4 19.57 -23.15 28.44
N LEU A 5 18.66 -24.12 28.66
CA LEU A 5 17.42 -24.24 27.89
C LEU A 5 16.42 -23.12 28.25
N ILE A 6 16.37 -22.71 29.52
CA ILE A 6 15.47 -21.64 29.99
C ILE A 6 15.92 -20.26 29.46
N ALA A 7 17.23 -20.01 29.40
CA ALA A 7 17.76 -18.77 28.83
C ALA A 7 17.47 -18.64 27.32
N TYR A 8 17.54 -19.76 26.58
CA TYR A 8 17.24 -19.77 25.14
C TYR A 8 15.75 -19.55 24.86
N LEU A 9 14.86 -20.11 25.68
CA LEU A 9 13.41 -19.95 25.52
C LEU A 9 12.95 -18.52 25.87
N LEU A 10 13.60 -17.89 26.85
CA LEU A 10 13.34 -16.48 27.19
C LEU A 10 13.84 -15.52 26.09
N LEU A 11 15.00 -15.82 25.49
CA LEU A 11 15.54 -15.04 24.37
C LEU A 11 14.65 -15.12 23.12
N LEU A 12 14.07 -16.29 22.83
CA LEU A 12 13.12 -16.49 21.74
C LEU A 12 11.81 -15.70 21.95
N ALA A 13 11.31 -15.63 23.19
CA ALA A 13 10.11 -14.85 23.52
C ALA A 13 10.34 -13.34 23.42
N LEU A 14 11.54 -12.85 23.76
CA LEU A 14 11.95 -11.45 23.59
C LEU A 14 12.14 -11.08 22.10
N LEU A 15 12.63 -12.01 21.27
CA LEU A 15 12.73 -11.83 19.81
C LEU A 15 11.34 -11.79 19.14
N ALA A 16 10.34 -12.50 19.67
CA ALA A 16 8.97 -12.47 19.16
C ALA A 16 8.21 -11.19 19.55
N ALA A 17 8.48 -10.60 20.73
CA ALA A 17 7.90 -9.32 21.15
C ALA A 17 8.46 -8.11 20.38
N ALA A 18 9.65 -8.26 19.76
CA ALA A 18 10.28 -7.26 18.91
C ALA A 18 9.85 -7.35 17.43
N CYS A 19 8.98 -8.30 17.05
CA CYS A 19 8.19 -8.21 15.83
C CYS A 19 7.14 -7.10 16.01
N ASN A 20 7.67 -5.88 16.04
CA ASN A 20 6.99 -4.60 15.92
C ASN A 20 5.78 -4.73 15.01
N PHE A 21 4.59 -4.69 15.60
CA PHE A 21 3.42 -4.08 14.96
C PHE A 21 3.63 -2.54 14.90
N GLY A 22 4.82 -2.12 14.49
CA GLY A 22 5.25 -0.73 14.39
C GLY A 22 4.56 -0.13 13.19
N GLY A 23 3.49 0.61 13.45
CA GLY A 23 2.60 1.12 12.43
C GLY A 23 1.14 0.74 12.63
N VAL A 24 0.73 0.14 13.75
CA VAL A 24 -0.70 0.11 14.12
C VAL A 24 -0.91 0.81 15.46
N GLY A 25 -1.64 1.93 15.43
CA GLY A 25 -2.12 2.65 16.60
C GLY A 25 -3.59 2.37 16.85
N LEU A 26 -4.00 2.32 18.12
CA LEU A 26 -5.40 2.20 18.52
C LEU A 26 -5.79 3.44 19.32
N GLU A 27 -6.88 4.08 18.93
CA GLU A 27 -7.42 5.26 19.59
C GLU A 27 -8.91 5.05 19.86
N ARG A 28 -9.31 5.06 21.13
CA ARG A 28 -10.71 4.92 21.53
C ARG A 28 -11.35 6.31 21.60
N ASN A 29 -12.45 6.49 20.88
CA ASN A 29 -13.21 7.73 20.84
C ASN A 29 -14.17 7.84 22.05
N ALA A 30 -14.61 9.07 22.34
CA ALA A 30 -15.54 9.35 23.45
C ALA A 30 -16.94 8.74 23.26
N ASP A 31 -17.34 8.47 22.01
CA ASP A 31 -18.58 7.79 21.64
C ASP A 31 -18.51 6.25 21.77
N GLY A 32 -17.36 5.73 22.21
CA GLY A 32 -17.11 4.30 22.38
C GLY A 32 -16.57 3.60 21.12
N SER A 33 -16.50 4.28 19.97
CA SER A 33 -15.90 3.73 18.75
C SER A 33 -14.37 3.64 18.86
N LEU A 34 -13.76 2.86 17.96
CA LEU A 34 -12.32 2.61 17.92
C LEU A 34 -11.76 3.03 16.56
N ASN A 35 -10.80 3.95 16.57
CA ASN A 35 -9.97 4.26 15.42
C ASN A 35 -8.72 3.37 15.44
N ILE A 36 -8.46 2.71 14.32
CA ILE A 36 -7.26 1.92 14.07
C ILE A 36 -6.45 2.69 13.03
N ASN A 37 -5.28 3.18 13.44
CA ASN A 37 -4.35 3.93 12.60
C ASN A 37 -3.30 2.97 12.04
N ILE A 38 -3.34 2.65 10.75
CA ILE A 38 -2.35 1.82 10.08
C ILE A 38 -1.39 2.73 9.33
N THR A 39 -0.15 2.85 9.81
CA THR A 39 0.95 3.55 9.16
C THR A 39 1.83 2.55 8.43
N LEU A 40 2.01 2.79 7.13
CA LEU A 40 2.92 2.06 6.26
C LEU A 40 4.10 2.98 5.91
N SER A 41 5.32 2.53 6.15
CA SER A 41 6.50 3.25 5.66
C SER A 41 6.62 3.15 4.14
N GLU A 42 7.40 4.04 3.52
CA GLU A 42 7.68 4.00 2.09
C GLU A 42 8.16 2.62 1.62
N SER A 43 9.05 1.97 2.37
CA SER A 43 9.51 0.61 2.06
C SER A 43 8.35 -0.40 2.04
N GLN A 44 7.42 -0.32 2.99
CA GLN A 44 6.26 -1.21 3.03
C GLN A 44 5.28 -0.92 1.90
N VAL A 45 5.10 0.35 1.55
CA VAL A 45 4.31 0.74 0.39
C VAL A 45 4.97 0.27 -0.91
N ASN A 46 6.28 0.38 -1.03
CA ASN A 46 7.05 -0.11 -2.16
C ASN A 46 6.88 -1.63 -2.35
N ASP A 47 6.93 -2.40 -1.27
CA ASP A 47 6.70 -3.86 -1.32
C ASP A 47 5.26 -4.19 -1.75
N LEU A 48 4.27 -3.43 -1.26
CA LEU A 48 2.87 -3.60 -1.61
C LEU A 48 2.61 -3.26 -3.08
N VAL A 49 3.15 -2.13 -3.56
CA VAL A 49 3.05 -1.71 -4.95
C VAL A 49 3.76 -2.71 -5.87
N SER A 50 4.94 -3.20 -5.49
CA SER A 50 5.66 -4.21 -6.26
C SER A 50 4.83 -5.49 -6.44
N GLN A 51 4.14 -5.94 -5.38
CA GLN A 51 3.22 -7.08 -5.46
C GLN A 51 2.01 -6.78 -6.35
N ALA A 52 1.44 -5.57 -6.25
CA ALA A 52 0.33 -5.14 -7.09
C ALA A 52 0.73 -5.10 -8.58
N LEU A 53 1.93 -4.62 -8.90
CA LEU A 53 2.48 -4.59 -10.27
C LEU A 53 2.64 -6.02 -10.82
N ILE A 54 3.23 -6.94 -10.06
CA ILE A 54 3.35 -8.36 -10.48
C ILE A 54 1.97 -8.98 -10.74
N SER A 55 0.99 -8.69 -9.90
CA SER A 55 -0.39 -9.15 -10.09
C SER A 55 -1.04 -8.52 -11.34
N ALA A 56 -0.77 -7.24 -11.60
CA ALA A 56 -1.24 -6.54 -12.78
C ALA A 56 -0.66 -7.17 -14.06
N GLU A 57 0.65 -7.42 -14.09
CA GLU A 57 1.33 -8.04 -15.23
C GLU A 57 0.79 -9.43 -15.55
N SER A 58 0.52 -10.21 -14.50
CA SER A 58 -0.05 -11.57 -14.62
C SER A 58 -1.45 -11.58 -15.26
N SER A 59 -2.17 -10.45 -15.22
CA SER A 59 -3.46 -10.30 -15.90
C SER A 59 -3.35 -10.12 -17.42
N GLY A 60 -2.15 -9.75 -17.91
CA GLY A 60 -1.91 -9.40 -19.32
C GLY A 60 -2.58 -8.09 -19.78
N ARG A 61 -3.19 -7.32 -18.86
CA ARG A 61 -3.94 -6.09 -19.16
C ARG A 61 -3.23 -4.82 -18.74
N SER A 62 -2.21 -4.90 -17.89
CA SER A 62 -1.41 -3.76 -17.46
C SER A 62 -0.17 -3.58 -18.33
N VAL A 63 0.46 -2.41 -18.21
CA VAL A 63 1.83 -2.22 -18.70
C VAL A 63 2.79 -2.96 -17.77
N ARG A 64 3.83 -3.55 -18.34
CA ARG A 64 4.92 -4.19 -17.59
C ARG A 64 5.87 -3.14 -17.06
N VAL A 65 6.29 -3.28 -15.81
CA VAL A 65 7.14 -2.32 -15.10
C VAL A 65 8.31 -3.06 -14.45
N GLN A 66 9.52 -2.74 -14.87
CA GLN A 66 10.75 -3.25 -14.25
C GLN A 66 11.39 -2.21 -13.35
N ASN A 67 12.17 -2.68 -12.37
CA ASN A 67 12.95 -1.82 -11.47
C ASN A 67 12.09 -0.72 -10.82
N ALA A 68 10.86 -1.08 -10.45
CA ALA A 68 9.91 -0.13 -9.87
C ALA A 68 10.40 0.34 -8.49
N SER A 69 10.29 1.65 -8.26
CA SER A 69 10.49 2.28 -6.95
C SER A 69 9.35 3.24 -6.68
N VAL A 70 8.88 3.22 -5.44
CA VAL A 70 7.88 4.15 -4.92
C VAL A 70 8.58 5.26 -4.12
N ASP A 71 8.16 6.49 -4.37
CA ASP A 71 8.52 7.68 -3.60
C ASP A 71 7.23 8.31 -3.06
N LEU A 72 7.14 8.44 -1.73
CA LEU A 72 6.00 9.06 -1.07
C LEU A 72 6.19 10.57 -0.98
N GLN A 73 5.19 11.32 -1.44
CA GLN A 73 5.19 12.77 -1.38
C GLN A 73 3.91 13.25 -0.69
N PRO A 74 3.90 14.43 -0.05
CA PRO A 74 2.70 14.94 0.60
C PRO A 74 1.48 14.94 -0.34
N GLY A 75 0.49 14.08 -0.05
CA GLY A 75 -0.74 13.91 -0.82
C GLY A 75 -0.66 13.03 -2.07
N GLN A 76 0.49 12.48 -2.44
CA GLN A 76 0.64 11.68 -3.67
C GLN A 76 1.75 10.62 -3.57
N MET A 77 1.73 9.69 -4.51
CA MET A 77 2.75 8.65 -4.65
C MET A 77 3.34 8.73 -6.06
N VAL A 78 4.66 8.66 -6.18
CA VAL A 78 5.33 8.61 -7.49
C VAL A 78 5.94 7.23 -7.67
N ILE A 79 5.56 6.53 -8.75
CA ILE A 79 6.15 5.25 -9.12
C ILE A 79 7.08 5.48 -10.30
N SER A 80 8.37 5.29 -10.08
CA SER A 80 9.40 5.37 -11.13
C SER A 80 9.85 3.97 -11.52
N GLY A 81 10.20 3.78 -12.79
CA GLY A 81 10.68 2.50 -13.28
C GLY A 81 10.84 2.47 -14.78
N GLU A 82 11.08 1.27 -15.29
CA GLU A 82 11.20 0.97 -16.70
C GLU A 82 9.87 0.39 -17.21
N TYR A 83 9.17 1.12 -18.06
CA TYR A 83 7.85 0.75 -18.58
C TYR A 83 7.97 0.18 -19.99
N GLU A 84 7.28 -0.92 -20.24
CA GLU A 84 7.22 -1.51 -21.59
C GLU A 84 6.43 -0.59 -22.54
N GLN A 85 7.03 -0.30 -23.71
CA GLN A 85 6.38 0.51 -24.73
C GLN A 85 5.14 -0.18 -25.31
N GLN A 86 4.15 0.63 -25.69
CA GLN A 86 2.84 0.20 -26.20
C GLN A 86 2.88 -0.69 -27.45
N ASN A 87 3.98 -0.67 -28.19
CA ASN A 87 4.15 -1.45 -29.42
C ASN A 87 4.41 -2.95 -29.18
N GLY A 88 4.47 -3.42 -27.92
CA GLY A 88 4.69 -4.83 -27.61
C GLY A 88 6.05 -5.35 -28.08
N THR A 89 6.99 -4.44 -28.33
CA THR A 89 8.33 -4.79 -28.84
C THR A 89 9.25 -5.38 -27.77
N GLY A 90 8.81 -5.37 -26.49
CA GLY A 90 9.66 -5.70 -25.35
C GLY A 90 10.68 -4.61 -25.02
N ASN A 91 10.58 -3.44 -25.67
CA ASN A 91 11.42 -2.29 -25.35
C ASN A 91 10.90 -1.59 -24.10
N PHE A 92 11.81 -1.30 -23.18
CA PHE A 92 11.54 -0.59 -21.95
C PHE A 92 12.04 0.85 -22.04
N VAL A 93 11.25 1.78 -21.51
CA VAL A 93 11.64 3.18 -21.37
C VAL A 93 11.55 3.61 -19.92
N GLN A 94 12.52 4.40 -19.48
CA GLN A 94 12.43 5.04 -18.17
C GLN A 94 11.21 5.97 -18.15
N GLY A 95 10.43 5.89 -17.09
CA GLY A 95 9.31 6.77 -16.88
C GLY A 95 8.86 6.81 -15.43
N SER A 96 7.81 7.59 -15.20
CA SER A 96 7.14 7.63 -13.91
C SER A 96 5.65 7.87 -14.05
N ILE A 97 4.89 7.47 -13.04
CA ILE A 97 3.48 7.82 -12.87
C ILE A 97 3.27 8.44 -11.50
N THR A 98 2.42 9.45 -11.44
CA THR A 98 2.00 10.08 -10.19
C THR A 98 0.57 9.64 -9.88
N LEU A 99 0.40 9.06 -8.70
CA LEU A 99 -0.86 8.56 -8.20
C LEU A 99 -1.36 9.47 -7.09
N ALA A 100 -2.62 9.91 -7.19
CA ALA A 100 -3.33 10.49 -6.05
C ALA A 100 -4.07 9.38 -5.31
N VAL A 101 -3.99 9.41 -3.99
CA VAL A 101 -4.73 8.49 -3.12
C VAL A 101 -5.74 9.28 -2.32
N ALA A 102 -7.00 8.91 -2.48
CA ALA A 102 -8.13 9.57 -1.84
C ALA A 102 -9.06 8.54 -1.21
N MET A 103 -10.04 9.05 -0.47
CA MET A 103 -11.13 8.27 0.11
C MET A 103 -12.41 8.53 -0.66
N VAL A 104 -13.04 7.47 -1.17
CA VAL A 104 -14.33 7.53 -1.87
C VAL A 104 -15.23 6.43 -1.31
N ASP A 105 -16.41 6.79 -0.81
CA ASP A 105 -17.41 5.88 -0.26
C ASP A 105 -16.90 4.91 0.84
N GLY A 106 -15.94 5.36 1.65
CA GLY A 106 -15.35 4.55 2.72
C GLY A 106 -14.32 3.52 2.25
N ARG A 107 -13.84 3.65 1.00
CA ARG A 107 -12.76 2.85 0.41
C ARG A 107 -11.62 3.75 -0.03
N VAL A 108 -10.41 3.21 -0.04
CA VAL A 108 -9.29 3.83 -0.75
C VAL A 108 -9.67 3.91 -2.23
N ASN A 109 -9.27 5.00 -2.87
CA ASN A 109 -9.30 5.18 -4.30
C ASN A 109 -7.93 5.70 -4.74
N VAL A 110 -7.28 4.96 -5.62
CA VAL A 110 -6.01 5.34 -6.23
C VAL A 110 -6.29 5.71 -7.68
N SER A 111 -5.77 6.86 -8.12
CA SER A 111 -5.98 7.35 -9.48
C SER A 111 -4.68 7.89 -10.07
N VAL A 112 -4.47 7.64 -11.35
CA VAL A 112 -3.32 8.20 -12.09
C VAL A 112 -3.63 9.65 -12.43
N THR A 113 -2.81 10.55 -11.94
CA THR A 113 -2.96 12.00 -12.19
C THR A 113 -1.98 12.51 -13.23
N GLN A 114 -0.81 11.88 -13.32
CA GLN A 114 0.21 12.20 -14.31
C GLN A 114 0.92 10.93 -14.75
N ALA A 115 1.28 10.88 -16.03
CA ALA A 115 2.18 9.88 -16.59
C ALA A 115 3.27 10.60 -17.37
N ASN A 116 4.52 10.23 -17.08
CA ASN A 116 5.70 10.65 -17.84
C ASN A 116 6.38 9.41 -18.38
N ILE A 117 5.73 8.78 -19.35
CA ILE A 117 6.23 7.62 -20.07
C ILE A 117 6.02 7.90 -21.55
N GLY A 118 7.06 7.69 -22.36
CA GLY A 118 7.00 8.01 -23.79
C GLY A 118 5.80 7.36 -24.50
N GLY A 119 4.82 8.19 -24.89
CA GLY A 119 3.62 7.76 -25.62
C GLY A 119 2.48 7.21 -24.77
N MET A 120 2.49 7.36 -23.44
CA MET A 120 1.36 7.03 -22.56
C MET A 120 0.83 8.27 -21.86
N GLU A 121 -0.48 8.44 -21.94
CA GLU A 121 -1.23 9.48 -21.23
C GLU A 121 -1.72 8.96 -19.87
N ALA A 122 -2.03 9.86 -18.94
CA ALA A 122 -2.49 9.48 -17.60
C ALA A 122 -3.79 8.65 -17.59
N ASN A 123 -4.63 8.79 -18.64
CA ASN A 123 -5.89 8.06 -18.81
C ASN A 123 -5.74 6.74 -19.57
N ASP A 124 -4.52 6.26 -19.84
CA ASP A 124 -4.31 4.96 -20.47
C ASP A 124 -4.90 3.85 -19.61
N ALA A 125 -5.70 2.96 -20.23
CA ALA A 125 -6.39 1.88 -19.53
C ALA A 125 -5.41 0.92 -18.81
N ARG A 126 -4.19 0.77 -19.32
CA ARG A 126 -3.15 -0.07 -18.72
C ARG A 126 -2.60 0.51 -17.42
N LEU A 127 -2.52 1.85 -17.33
CA LEU A 127 -2.15 2.55 -16.10
C LEU A 127 -3.31 2.55 -15.11
N THR A 128 -4.55 2.59 -15.60
CA THR A 128 -5.75 2.43 -14.78
C THR A 128 -5.77 1.06 -14.09
N GLU A 129 -5.42 -0.02 -14.80
CA GLU A 129 -5.29 -1.35 -14.20
C GLU A 129 -4.24 -1.38 -13.07
N ILE A 130 -3.09 -0.69 -13.23
CA ILE A 130 -2.10 -0.57 -12.15
C ILE A 130 -2.72 0.10 -10.92
N ALA A 131 -3.40 1.23 -11.12
CA ALA A 131 -4.04 1.95 -10.02
C ALA A 131 -5.11 1.09 -9.32
N GLU A 132 -5.91 0.32 -10.07
CA GLU A 132 -6.88 -0.62 -9.52
C GLU A 132 -6.21 -1.71 -8.67
N ARG A 133 -5.11 -2.31 -9.13
CA ARG A 133 -4.38 -3.34 -8.36
C ARG A 133 -3.75 -2.79 -7.09
N ILE A 134 -3.21 -1.57 -7.14
CA ILE A 134 -2.70 -0.90 -5.94
C ILE A 134 -3.85 -0.60 -4.98
N ASN A 135 -5.00 -0.17 -5.51
CA ASN A 135 -6.19 0.08 -4.71
C ASN A 135 -6.67 -1.17 -3.97
N ASP A 136 -6.73 -2.30 -4.67
CA ASP A 136 -7.10 -3.60 -4.09
C ASP A 136 -6.11 -4.03 -3.01
N ALA A 137 -4.80 -3.87 -3.26
CA ALA A 137 -3.75 -4.23 -2.31
C ALA A 137 -3.80 -3.37 -1.03
N LEU A 138 -4.02 -2.05 -1.16
CA LEU A 138 -4.21 -1.15 -0.03
C LEU A 138 -5.52 -1.46 0.73
N GLY A 139 -6.60 -1.73 0.00
CA GLY A 139 -7.89 -2.13 0.58
C GLY A 139 -7.80 -3.43 1.38
N ALA A 140 -7.14 -4.45 0.81
CA ALA A 140 -6.89 -5.71 1.50
C ALA A 140 -6.04 -5.51 2.76
N ARG A 141 -5.01 -4.65 2.69
CA ARG A 141 -4.17 -4.31 3.84
C ARG A 141 -4.95 -3.63 4.96
N ALA A 142 -5.89 -2.75 4.62
CA ALA A 142 -6.77 -2.09 5.58
C ALA A 142 -7.75 -3.08 6.25
N GLN A 143 -8.23 -4.07 5.49
CA GLN A 143 -9.17 -5.08 6.01
C GLN A 143 -8.47 -6.20 6.79
N GLN A 144 -7.14 -6.35 6.65
CA GLN A 144 -6.38 -7.39 7.31
C GLN A 144 -6.44 -7.24 8.84
N GLY A 145 -7.22 -8.10 9.49
CA GLY A 145 -7.43 -8.11 10.95
C GLY A 145 -8.77 -7.54 11.41
N SER A 146 -9.62 -7.09 10.50
CA SER A 146 -10.99 -6.64 10.80
C SER A 146 -12.02 -7.68 10.37
N SER A 147 -12.82 -8.17 11.32
CA SER A 147 -13.90 -9.15 11.08
C SER A 147 -15.29 -8.52 10.93
N GLY A 148 -15.40 -7.18 10.86
CA GLY A 148 -16.66 -6.43 10.85
C GLY A 148 -16.80 -5.46 9.67
N ASP A 149 -17.91 -4.70 9.66
CA ASP A 149 -18.17 -3.64 8.69
C ASP A 149 -17.26 -2.44 9.00
N VAL A 150 -16.06 -2.50 8.45
CA VAL A 150 -14.97 -1.60 8.76
C VAL A 150 -14.79 -0.60 7.64
N ARG A 151 -14.88 0.69 7.98
CA ARG A 151 -14.79 1.79 7.01
C ARG A 151 -13.48 2.52 7.21
N ILE A 152 -12.75 2.72 6.12
CA ILE A 152 -11.62 3.63 6.13
C ILE A 152 -12.23 5.04 6.18
N THR A 153 -11.79 5.86 7.12
CA THR A 153 -12.32 7.21 7.35
C THR A 153 -11.35 8.29 6.89
N ASN A 154 -10.06 7.98 6.85
CA ASN A 154 -9.05 8.92 6.39
C ASN A 154 -7.87 8.19 5.75
N VAL A 155 -7.24 8.85 4.78
CA VAL A 155 -5.95 8.45 4.20
C VAL A 155 -5.07 9.68 4.11
N THR A 156 -3.87 9.58 4.66
CA THR A 156 -2.87 10.65 4.62
C THR A 156 -1.58 10.09 4.04
N ILE A 157 -1.01 10.80 3.07
CA ILE A 157 0.35 10.51 2.57
C ILE A 157 1.26 11.67 2.99
N SER A 158 2.32 11.34 3.69
CA SER A 158 3.42 12.24 4.05
C SER A 158 4.64 11.94 3.18
N ALA A 159 5.78 12.59 3.46
CA ALA A 159 7.02 12.33 2.74
C ALA A 159 7.63 10.94 2.98
N ASN A 160 7.22 10.22 4.03
CA ASN A 160 7.82 8.93 4.38
C ASN A 160 6.80 7.83 4.68
N ASP A 161 5.57 8.22 4.98
CA ASP A 161 4.54 7.32 5.50
C ASP A 161 3.19 7.54 4.82
N LEU A 162 2.48 6.44 4.61
CA LEU A 162 1.07 6.39 4.26
C LEU A 162 0.28 5.92 5.49
N THR A 163 -0.65 6.73 5.97
CA THR A 163 -1.51 6.41 7.11
C THR A 163 -2.95 6.19 6.65
N LEU A 164 -3.50 5.03 6.98
CA LEU A 164 -4.90 4.68 6.84
C LEU A 164 -5.57 4.75 8.22
N VAL A 165 -6.65 5.51 8.35
CA VAL A 165 -7.46 5.52 9.57
C VAL A 165 -8.72 4.74 9.31
N ILE A 166 -8.98 3.80 10.21
CA ILE A 166 -10.11 2.89 10.13
C ILE A 166 -10.99 3.10 11.35
N ASN A 167 -12.29 3.31 11.15
CA ASN A 167 -13.23 3.38 12.27
C ASN A 167 -13.99 2.06 12.41
N VAL A 168 -13.98 1.54 13.63
CA VAL A 168 -14.85 0.45 14.08
C VAL A 168 -15.89 1.07 15.00
N PRO A 169 -17.19 1.04 14.62
CA PRO A 169 -18.25 1.56 15.46
C PRO A 169 -18.25 0.89 16.84
N ALA A 170 -18.72 1.59 17.87
CA ALA A 170 -19.02 0.96 19.15
C ALA A 170 -19.99 -0.20 18.88
N GLY A 171 -19.62 -1.42 19.28
CA GLY A 171 -20.51 -2.58 19.14
C GLY A 171 -21.85 -2.27 19.80
N GLN A 172 -22.94 -2.46 19.04
CA GLN A 172 -24.27 -2.56 19.64
C GLN A 172 -24.35 -3.80 20.53
#